data_AF-A0A2V8UUM6-F1
#
_entry.id   AF-A0A2V8UUM6-F1
#
_cell.length_a   1.000
_cell.length_b   1.000
_cell.length_c   1.000
_cell.angle_alpha   90.00
_cell.angle_beta   90.00
_cell.angle_gamma   90.00
#
_symmetry.space_group_name_H-M   'P 1'
#
loop_
_entity.id
_entity.type
_entity.pdbx_description
1 polymer ?
#
loop_
_entity_poly.entity_id
_entity_poly.type
_entity_poly.pdbx_seq_one_letter_code
_entity_poly.pdbx_strand_id
1 'polypeptide(L)'
;MDAVEAAQIGDTRIFCMRYTERKHGRLTARNKCGTRMMERIARNTGGPDFDAEQGDIQKQFRQIGEDLRSTYELAYVSSNPVRDDSFRKVLIRLRRPGFVVRSKTGYFAR
;
A
#
# COMPACT_ATOMS: atom_id res chain seq x y z
N MET A 1 -17.45 -5.70 -0.98
CA MET A 1 -16.12 -5.50 -1.55
C MET A 1 -15.46 -4.37 -0.78
N ASP A 2 -14.36 -4.66 -0.07
CA ASP A 2 -13.57 -3.62 0.63
C ASP A 2 -12.71 -2.84 -0.40
N ALA A 3 -12.32 -1.60 -0.11
CA ALA A 3 -11.49 -0.78 -1.00
C ALA A 3 -10.12 -1.43 -1.28
N VAL A 4 -9.56 -2.13 -0.30
CA VAL A 4 -8.32 -2.90 -0.46
C VAL A 4 -8.50 -4.03 -1.46
N GLU A 5 -9.61 -4.75 -1.36
CA GLU A 5 -9.94 -5.87 -2.24
C GLU A 5 -10.17 -5.38 -3.67
N ALA A 6 -10.92 -4.30 -3.85
CA ALA A 6 -11.13 -3.67 -5.15
C ALA A 6 -9.80 -3.25 -5.82
N ALA A 7 -8.91 -2.61 -5.04
CA ALA A 7 -7.60 -2.22 -5.54
C ALA A 7 -6.71 -3.41 -5.93
N GLN A 8 -6.76 -4.50 -5.16
CA GLN A 8 -6.01 -5.72 -5.46
C GLN A 8 -6.53 -6.45 -6.70
N ILE A 9 -7.84 -6.41 -6.94
CA ILE A 9 -8.46 -6.99 -8.15
C ILE A 9 -8.12 -6.18 -9.39
N GLY A 10 -8.12 -4.84 -9.27
CA GLY A 10 -7.77 -3.94 -10.37
C GLY A 10 -6.27 -3.69 -10.53
N ASP A 11 -5.40 -4.48 -9.89
CA ASP A 11 -3.93 -4.29 -9.86
C ASP A 11 -3.50 -2.83 -9.65
N THR A 12 -4.23 -2.13 -8.79
CA THR A 12 -4.07 -0.69 -8.56
C THR A 12 -3.26 -0.44 -7.31
N ARG A 13 -2.15 0.28 -7.47
CA ARG A 13 -1.31 0.75 -6.35
C ARG A 13 -1.84 2.08 -5.82
N ILE A 14 -2.07 2.16 -4.51
CA ILE A 14 -2.61 3.36 -3.86
C ILE A 14 -1.51 4.05 -3.07
N PHE A 15 -1.25 5.32 -3.41
CA PHE A 15 -0.37 6.20 -2.65
C PHE A 15 -1.23 7.05 -1.71
N CYS A 16 -0.88 7.09 -0.42
CA CYS A 16 -1.61 7.89 0.56
C CYS A 16 -0.75 9.09 0.99
N MET A 17 -1.33 10.29 0.91
CA MET A 17 -0.77 11.50 1.51
C MET A 17 -1.84 12.09 2.41
N ARG A 18 -1.51 12.22 3.70
CA ARG A 18 -2.47 12.63 4.72
C ARG A 18 -2.06 13.96 5.35
N TYR A 19 -3.05 14.83 5.50
CA TYR A 19 -2.99 16.02 6.35
C TYR A 19 -3.98 15.85 7.50
N THR A 20 -3.53 16.06 8.74
CA THR A 20 -4.32 15.66 9.91
C THR A 20 -4.48 16.81 10.88
N GLU A 21 -5.63 17.48 10.82
CA GLU A 21 -5.94 18.53 11.78
C GLU A 21 -5.99 17.99 13.22
N ARG A 22 -5.31 18.71 14.13
CA ARG A 22 -5.23 18.38 15.56
C ARG A 22 -6.15 19.31 16.35
N LYS A 23 -7.01 18.75 17.20
CA LYS A 23 -7.80 19.54 18.15
C LYS A 23 -7.00 19.73 19.45
N HIS A 24 -6.76 20.98 19.84
CA HIS A 24 -5.93 21.33 21.01
C HIS A 24 -4.56 20.61 21.01
N GLY A 25 -3.92 20.52 19.84
CA GLY A 25 -2.62 19.85 19.68
C GLY A 25 -2.65 18.33 19.78
N ARG A 26 -3.83 17.70 19.94
CA ARG A 26 -3.99 16.25 20.06
C ARG A 26 -4.77 15.64 18.90
N LEU A 27 -4.36 14.44 18.52
CA LEU A 27 -5.11 13.61 17.57
C LEU A 27 -6.36 13.03 18.24
N THR A 28 -7.51 13.19 17.59
CA THR A 28 -8.75 12.55 18.04
C THR A 28 -8.74 11.06 17.73
N ALA A 29 -9.65 10.29 18.35
CA ALA A 29 -9.85 8.88 18.02
C ALA A 29 -10.17 8.68 16.51
N ARG A 30 -10.93 9.60 15.92
CA ARG A 30 -11.24 9.61 14.49
C ARG A 30 -9.99 9.80 13.63
N ASN A 31 -9.10 10.74 13.98
CA ASN A 31 -7.84 10.94 13.25
C ASN A 31 -6.95 9.69 13.30
N LYS A 32 -6.83 9.06 14.48
CA LYS A 32 -6.04 7.84 14.66
C LYS A 32 -6.60 6.68 13.84
N CYS A 33 -7.93 6.54 13.79
CA CYS A 33 -8.58 5.54 12.96
C CYS A 33 -8.30 5.77 11.46
N GLY A 34 -8.49 7.00 10.98
CA GLY A 34 -8.22 7.38 9.58
C GLY A 34 -6.75 7.14 9.19
N THR A 35 -5.81 7.53 10.06
CA THR A 35 -4.37 7.31 9.84
C THR A 35 -4.07 5.83 9.62
N ARG A 36 -4.57 4.95 10.51
CA ARG A 36 -4.37 3.50 10.39
C ARG A 36 -5.03 2.92 9.13
N MET A 37 -6.17 3.46 8.72
CA MET A 37 -6.85 3.00 7.51
C MET A 37 -6.08 3.37 6.24
N MET A 38 -5.59 4.60 6.14
CA MET A 38 -4.75 5.04 5.01
C MET A 38 -3.46 4.23 4.93
N GLU A 39 -2.79 4.04 6.07
CA GLU A 39 -1.59 3.21 6.17
C GLU A 39 -1.86 1.74 5.77
N ARG A 40 -3.03 1.19 6.13
CA ARG A 40 -3.43 -0.17 5.74
C ARG A 40 -3.68 -0.28 4.23
N ILE A 41 -4.41 0.66 3.64
CA ILE A 41 -4.73 0.63 2.21
C ILE A 41 -3.47 0.77 1.37
N ALA A 42 -2.61 1.75 1.67
CA ALA A 42 -1.35 1.96 0.97
C ALA A 42 -0.49 0.70 1.05
N ARG A 43 -0.22 0.17 2.26
CA ARG A 43 0.62 -1.02 2.42
C ARG A 43 0.07 -2.26 1.71
N ASN A 44 -1.23 -2.49 1.76
CA ASN A 44 -1.83 -3.68 1.13
C ASN A 44 -1.78 -3.67 -0.40
N THR A 45 -1.64 -2.49 -1.00
CA THR A 45 -1.48 -2.30 -2.45
C THR A 45 -0.01 -2.07 -2.85
N GLY A 46 0.91 -2.08 -1.88
CA GLY A 46 2.32 -1.81 -2.08
C GLY A 46 2.68 -0.32 -2.18
N GLY A 47 1.75 0.60 -1.96
CA GLY A 47 2.05 2.02 -1.89
C GLY A 47 2.58 2.48 -0.53
N PRO A 48 3.29 3.62 -0.48
CA PRO A 48 3.64 4.32 0.75
C PRO A 48 2.46 5.15 1.32
N ASP A 49 2.48 5.33 2.64
CA ASP A 49 1.70 6.35 3.35
C ASP A 49 2.64 7.49 3.78
N PHE A 50 2.24 8.72 3.52
CA PHE A 50 3.00 9.93 3.81
C PHE A 50 2.25 10.84 4.76
N ASP A 51 2.90 11.20 5.87
CA ASP A 51 2.45 12.30 6.72
C ASP A 51 2.93 13.62 6.13
N ALA A 52 2.01 14.45 5.64
CA ALA A 52 2.34 15.76 5.08
C ALA A 52 2.84 16.75 6.16
N GLU A 53 2.51 16.53 7.45
CA GLU A 53 2.98 17.40 8.54
C GLU A 53 4.43 17.11 8.95
N GLN A 54 4.90 15.88 8.75
CA GLN A 54 6.23 15.44 9.22
C GLN A 54 7.30 15.47 8.11
N GLY A 55 6.91 15.77 6.87
CA GLY A 55 7.79 15.64 5.72
C GLY A 55 7.70 16.82 4.76
N ASP A 56 8.70 16.92 3.90
CA ASP A 56 8.69 17.83 2.77
C ASP A 56 7.81 17.24 1.66
N ILE A 57 6.66 17.86 1.43
CA ILE A 57 5.68 17.45 0.42
C ILE A 57 6.33 17.36 -0.98
N GLN A 58 7.26 18.26 -1.33
CA GLN A 58 7.94 18.21 -2.62
C GLN A 58 8.80 16.94 -2.75
N LYS A 59 9.49 16.55 -1.68
CA LYS A 59 10.27 15.29 -1.65
C LYS A 59 9.35 14.07 -1.74
N GLN A 60 8.20 14.08 -1.07
CA GLN A 60 7.23 13.00 -1.13
C GLN A 60 6.67 12.82 -2.55
N PHE A 61 6.29 13.90 -3.24
CA PHE A 61 5.87 13.84 -4.63
C PHE A 61 6.98 13.37 -5.58
N ARG A 62 8.23 13.80 -5.34
CA ARG A 62 9.38 13.32 -6.13
C ARG A 62 9.55 11.81 -5.97
N GLN A 63 9.46 11.30 -4.74
CA GLN A 63 9.52 9.87 -4.46
C GLN A 63 8.40 9.11 -5.18
N ILE A 64 7.16 9.63 -5.20
CA ILE A 64 6.07 9.01 -5.97
C ILE A 64 6.43 8.94 -7.46
N GLY A 65 7.00 10.02 -8.02
CA GLY A 65 7.46 10.04 -9.41
C GLY A 65 8.56 9.02 -9.71
N GLU A 66 9.50 8.80 -8.79
CA GLU A 66 10.55 7.78 -8.90
C GLU A 66 9.97 6.35 -8.81
N ASP A 67 9.05 6.12 -7.87
CA ASP A 67 8.35 4.84 -7.69
C ASP A 67 7.57 4.46 -8.96
N LEU A 68 6.86 5.43 -9.58
CA LEU A 68 6.07 5.19 -10.80
C LEU A 68 6.93 4.79 -12.01
N ARG A 69 8.16 5.32 -12.10
CA ARG A 69 9.10 4.97 -13.19
C ARG A 69 9.69 3.56 -13.06
N SER A 70 9.66 2.98 -11.86
CA SER A 70 10.30 1.72 -11.54
C SER A 70 9.27 0.63 -11.18
N THR A 71 8.28 0.45 -12.05
CA THR A 71 7.23 -0.56 -11.86
C THR A 71 7.59 -1.84 -12.62
N TYR A 72 7.50 -2.97 -11.94
CA TYR A 72 7.71 -4.29 -12.51
C TYR A 72 6.43 -5.11 -12.35
N GLU A 73 6.07 -5.84 -13.40
CA GLU A 73 4.99 -6.81 -13.37
C GLU A 73 5.58 -8.21 -13.21
N LEU A 74 5.00 -9.01 -12.32
CA LEU A 74 5.41 -10.39 -12.07
C LEU A 74 4.18 -11.28 -12.13
N ALA A 75 4.23 -12.28 -13.01
CA ALA A 75 3.22 -13.31 -13.11
C ALA A 75 3.69 -14.59 -12.44
N TYR A 76 2.79 -15.27 -11.73
CA TYR A 76 3.01 -16.62 -11.23
C TYR A 76 1.68 -17.37 -11.23
N VAL A 77 1.75 -18.71 -11.28
CA VAL A 77 0.58 -19.57 -11.15
C VAL A 77 0.64 -20.26 -9.80
N SER A 78 -0.44 -20.14 -9.02
CA SER A 78 -0.56 -20.85 -7.74
C SER A 78 -0.67 -22.35 -7.99
N SER A 79 0.11 -23.15 -7.25
CA SER A 79 -0.03 -24.61 -7.27
C SER A 79 -1.33 -25.11 -6.65
N ASN A 80 -2.01 -24.27 -5.86
CA ASN A 80 -3.36 -24.53 -5.35
C ASN A 80 -4.41 -23.97 -6.35
N PRO A 81 -5.19 -24.82 -7.04
CA PRO A 81 -6.19 -24.40 -8.04
C PRO A 81 -7.56 -24.03 -7.44
N VAL A 82 -7.78 -24.25 -6.14
CA VAL A 82 -9.07 -23.99 -5.49
C VAL A 82 -9.40 -22.50 -5.55
N ARG A 83 -10.67 -22.14 -5.79
CA ARG A 83 -11.20 -20.77 -5.78
C ARG A 83 -12.23 -20.65 -4.67
N ASP A 84 -11.74 -20.38 -3.47
CA ASP A 84 -12.50 -20.39 -2.20
C ASP A 84 -12.68 -18.98 -1.61
N ASP A 85 -12.42 -17.93 -2.39
CA ASP A 85 -12.41 -16.54 -1.92
C ASP A 85 -11.43 -16.28 -0.75
N SER A 86 -10.51 -17.22 -0.48
CA SER A 86 -9.50 -17.05 0.57
C SER A 86 -8.44 -16.01 0.18
N PHE A 87 -7.95 -15.27 1.17
CA PHE A 87 -6.83 -14.35 0.96
C PHE A 87 -5.51 -15.11 0.94
N ARG A 88 -4.78 -15.02 -0.17
CA ARG A 88 -3.48 -15.65 -0.38
C ARG A 88 -2.38 -14.61 -0.34
N LYS A 89 -1.55 -14.71 0.69
CA LYS A 89 -0.40 -13.81 0.90
C LYS A 89 0.67 -14.05 -0.16
N VAL A 90 1.21 -12.97 -0.71
CA VAL A 90 2.36 -12.99 -1.63
C VAL A 90 3.50 -12.23 -0.97
N LEU A 91 4.70 -12.80 -0.98
CA LEU A 91 5.90 -12.17 -0.48
C LEU A 91 6.99 -12.22 -1.55
N ILE A 92 7.47 -11.06 -1.96
CA ILE A 92 8.58 -10.93 -2.89
C ILE A 92 9.86 -10.70 -2.08
N ARG A 93 10.88 -11.53 -2.33
CA ARG A 93 12.19 -11.41 -1.70
C ARG A 93 13.24 -11.19 -2.78
N LEU A 94 14.14 -10.24 -2.56
CA LEU A 94 15.28 -10.01 -3.44
C LEU A 94 16.45 -10.89 -3.03
N ARG A 95 17.20 -11.35 -4.03
CA ARG A 95 18.48 -12.04 -3.82
C ARG A 95 19.62 -11.05 -3.54
N ARG A 96 19.50 -9.81 -4.04
CA ARG A 96 20.49 -8.76 -3.87
C ARG A 96 20.15 -7.89 -2.65
N PRO A 97 21.12 -7.55 -1.79
CA PRO A 97 20.92 -6.61 -0.70
C PRO A 97 20.82 -5.16 -1.21
N GLY A 98 20.39 -4.25 -0.33
CA GLY A 98 20.37 -2.80 -0.61
C GLY A 98 19.11 -2.27 -1.31
N PHE A 99 18.11 -3.12 -1.53
CA PHE A 99 16.86 -2.75 -2.20
C PHE A 99 15.65 -3.06 -1.32
N VAL A 100 14.63 -2.21 -1.38
CA VAL A 100 13.35 -2.40 -0.70
C VAL A 100 12.29 -2.72 -1.74
N VAL A 101 11.64 -3.87 -1.61
CA VAL A 101 10.50 -4.21 -2.46
C VAL A 101 9.22 -3.69 -1.85
N ARG A 102 8.41 -3.08 -2.70
CA ARG A 102 7.05 -2.66 -2.40
C ARG A 102 6.09 -3.34 -3.37
N SER A 103 5.17 -4.15 -2.85
CA SER A 103 4.23 -4.93 -3.65
C SER A 103 2.90 -5.08 -2.91
N LYS A 104 1.84 -5.46 -3.63
CA LYS A 104 0.60 -5.91 -2.99
C LYS A 104 0.90 -7.06 -2.03
N THR A 105 0.16 -7.12 -0.93
CA THR A 105 0.39 -8.11 0.14
C THR A 105 -0.16 -9.51 -0.20
N GLY A 106 -0.99 -9.59 -1.23
CA GLY A 106 -1.63 -10.82 -1.65
C GLY A 106 -2.78 -10.55 -2.62
N TYR A 107 -3.65 -11.53 -2.75
CA TYR A 107 -4.83 -11.50 -3.60
C TYR A 107 -5.90 -12.45 -3.02
N PHE A 108 -7.15 -12.27 -3.45
CA PHE A 108 -8.24 -13.19 -3.12
C PHE A 108 -8.38 -14.25 -4.21
N ALA A 109 -8.52 -15.52 -3.81
CA ALA A 109 -8.64 -16.66 -4.71
C ALA A 109 -10.07 -16.80 -5.29
N ARG A 110 -10.38 -15.92 -6.24
CA ARG A 110 -11.65 -15.91 -6.98
C ARG A 110 -11.65 -16.82 -8.21
#